data_AF-A0A7K4CAF0-F1
#
_entry.id   AF-A0A7K4CAF0-F1
#
_cell.length_a   1.000
_cell.length_b   1.000
_cell.length_c   1.000
_cell.angle_alpha   90.00
_cell.angle_beta   90.00
_cell.angle_gamma   90.00
#
_symmetry.space_group_name_H-M   'P 1'
#
loop_
_entity.id
_entity.type
_entity.pdbx_description
1 polymer ?
#
loop_
_entity_poly.entity_id
_entity_poly.type
_entity_poly.pdbx_seq_one_letter_code
_entity_poly.pdbx_strand_id
1 'polypeptide(L)'
;MVFFILVLVSSAGCIKVLQSGISGEKESQHVPPEFPFEASAQYEPDALPYPAEATTPVASQPDSTLQVDELSPKPYTTRDPYGLPYREHGNWSTREPARVARIPQFTKTVTLDGNTTVFRVNVTDGPLVVDLAFNPKFKNPDNTDAGNVCNDEDGVCEDEEKRYGVFVNSFTYSKAEVAVRDGRSNGTVAKEGYGGIYSTDLKKQITIYNEGPFIIILSGDKVEITMTITTGTAREQVIPTATPDYYE
;
A
#
# COMPACT_ATOMS: atom_id res chain seq x y z
N MET A 1 24.70 -54.43 1.49
CA MET A 1 24.25 -53.65 0.32
C MET A 1 24.51 -52.18 0.64
N VAL A 2 25.63 -51.65 0.14
CA VAL A 2 26.18 -50.33 0.51
C VAL A 2 25.72 -49.33 -0.54
N PHE A 3 24.91 -48.34 -0.15
CA PHE A 3 24.50 -47.24 -1.03
C PHE A 3 25.53 -46.10 -0.95
N PHE A 4 26.23 -45.87 -2.05
CA PHE A 4 27.02 -44.66 -2.29
C PHE A 4 26.08 -43.48 -2.53
N ILE A 5 26.06 -42.50 -1.64
CA ILE A 5 25.41 -41.20 -1.88
C ILE A 5 26.48 -40.24 -2.40
N LEU A 6 26.34 -39.88 -3.68
CA LEU A 6 27.20 -38.97 -4.41
C LEU A 6 26.82 -37.53 -4.04
N VAL A 7 27.70 -36.82 -3.33
CA VAL A 7 27.54 -35.40 -2.99
C VAL A 7 28.15 -34.55 -4.10
N LEU A 8 27.32 -33.90 -4.92
CA LEU A 8 27.76 -32.90 -5.89
C LEU A 8 27.89 -31.54 -5.20
N VAL A 9 29.13 -31.15 -4.92
CA VAL A 9 29.51 -29.79 -4.53
C VAL A 9 29.60 -28.95 -5.81
N SER A 10 28.61 -28.11 -6.08
CA SER A 10 28.65 -27.12 -7.16
C SER A 10 29.25 -25.82 -6.64
N SER A 11 30.31 -25.38 -7.31
CA SER A 11 31.22 -24.28 -6.97
C SER A 11 30.59 -22.88 -7.08
N ALA A 12 31.04 -21.99 -6.20
CA ALA A 12 30.76 -20.57 -6.18
C ALA A 12 31.17 -19.86 -7.48
N GLY A 13 30.24 -19.11 -8.07
CA GLY A 13 30.49 -18.11 -9.11
C GLY A 13 30.44 -16.70 -8.51
N CYS A 14 31.57 -16.01 -8.48
CA CYS A 14 31.64 -14.58 -8.16
C CYS A 14 31.21 -13.78 -9.39
N ILE A 15 30.11 -13.03 -9.32
CA ILE A 15 29.77 -12.02 -10.33
C ILE A 15 30.34 -10.68 -9.87
N LYS A 16 31.37 -10.19 -10.57
CA LYS A 16 31.82 -8.80 -10.50
C LYS A 16 30.85 -7.95 -11.32
N VAL A 17 30.05 -7.12 -10.65
CA VAL A 17 29.29 -6.05 -11.31
C VAL A 17 30.20 -4.82 -11.41
N LEU A 18 30.46 -4.39 -12.64
CA LEU A 18 31.16 -3.17 -12.99
C LEU A 18 30.35 -1.95 -12.54
N GLN A 19 30.92 -1.13 -11.66
CA GLN A 19 30.53 0.26 -11.47
C GLN A 19 31.04 1.08 -12.66
N SER A 20 30.13 1.51 -13.52
CA SER A 20 30.38 2.57 -14.48
C SER A 20 29.95 3.90 -13.85
N GLY A 21 30.93 4.71 -13.47
CA GLY A 21 30.70 6.10 -13.10
C GLY A 21 30.23 6.90 -14.31
N ILE A 22 29.15 7.65 -14.13
CA ILE A 22 28.80 8.76 -15.01
C ILE A 22 28.91 10.03 -14.19
N SER A 23 29.99 10.73 -14.51
CA SER A 23 30.34 12.06 -14.08
C SER A 23 29.44 13.07 -14.78
N GLY A 24 28.73 13.87 -13.99
CA GLY A 24 28.53 15.30 -14.21
C GLY A 24 27.60 15.73 -15.34
N GLU A 25 26.50 16.37 -14.96
CA GLU A 25 26.04 17.55 -15.70
C GLU A 25 25.46 18.56 -14.72
N LYS A 26 25.99 19.78 -14.77
CA LYS A 26 25.56 20.93 -13.98
C LYS A 26 24.26 21.45 -14.61
N GLU A 27 23.13 21.27 -13.92
CA GLU A 27 21.88 21.86 -14.35
C GLU A 27 21.81 23.32 -13.90
N SER A 28 21.66 24.19 -14.89
CA SER A 28 21.61 25.64 -14.81
C SER A 28 20.35 26.09 -14.06
N GLN A 29 20.53 26.87 -12.98
CA GLN A 29 19.44 27.61 -12.34
C GLN A 29 18.87 28.63 -13.31
N HIS A 30 17.71 28.33 -13.88
CA HIS A 30 16.86 29.32 -14.52
C HIS A 30 15.85 29.82 -13.47
N VAL A 31 16.12 31.00 -12.91
CA VAL A 31 15.19 31.72 -12.04
C VAL A 31 14.15 32.38 -12.95
N PRO A 32 12.86 31.98 -12.89
CA PRO A 32 11.81 32.66 -13.63
C PRO A 32 11.58 34.07 -13.04
N PRO A 33 11.26 35.08 -13.87
CA PRO A 33 11.00 36.43 -13.40
C PRO A 33 9.73 36.51 -12.55
N GLU A 34 9.82 37.18 -11.41
CA GLU A 34 8.67 37.58 -10.59
C GLU A 34 7.80 38.55 -11.38
N PHE A 35 6.55 38.16 -11.62
CA PHE A 35 5.51 39.06 -12.10
C PHE A 35 4.84 39.74 -10.91
N PRO A 36 4.70 41.08 -10.90
CA PRO A 36 3.92 41.76 -9.88
C PRO A 36 2.45 41.41 -10.06
N PHE A 37 1.85 40.76 -9.06
CA PHE A 37 0.41 40.58 -8.97
C PHE A 37 -0.24 41.94 -8.66
N GLU A 38 -0.93 42.53 -9.65
CA GLU A 38 -1.90 43.59 -9.42
C GLU A 38 -3.08 43.02 -8.62
N ALA A 39 -3.40 43.70 -7.51
CA ALA A 39 -4.57 43.43 -6.70
C ALA A 39 -5.85 43.69 -7.51
N SER A 40 -6.48 42.62 -7.99
CA SER A 40 -7.81 42.69 -8.60
C SER A 40 -8.87 42.93 -7.52
N ALA A 41 -9.67 43.97 -7.74
CA ALA A 41 -10.76 44.37 -6.88
C ALA A 41 -11.76 43.22 -6.67
N GLN A 42 -12.14 43.02 -5.40
CA GLN A 42 -13.24 42.17 -4.97
C GLN A 42 -14.54 42.64 -5.65
N TYR A 43 -14.99 41.91 -6.66
CA TYR A 43 -16.35 42.02 -7.18
C TYR A 43 -17.22 41.07 -6.37
N GLU A 44 -18.19 41.61 -5.63
CA GLU A 44 -19.19 40.85 -4.89
C GLU A 44 -20.39 40.66 -5.83
N PRO A 45 -20.57 39.48 -6.46
CA PRO A 45 -21.71 39.25 -7.34
C PRO A 45 -22.99 39.17 -6.51
N ASP A 46 -23.97 40.01 -6.85
CA ASP A 46 -25.33 39.94 -6.32
C ASP A 46 -25.86 38.50 -6.37
N ALA A 47 -26.26 38.01 -5.20
CA ALA A 47 -26.78 36.67 -5.01
C ALA A 47 -28.09 36.49 -5.79
N LEU A 48 -27.99 35.81 -6.94
CA LEU A 48 -29.18 35.33 -7.65
C LEU A 48 -29.91 34.27 -6.80
N PRO A 49 -31.25 34.26 -6.81
CA PRO A 49 -32.03 33.27 -6.08
C PRO A 49 -31.72 31.87 -6.60
N TYR A 50 -31.21 31.00 -5.71
CA TYR A 50 -30.93 29.61 -6.02
C TYR A 50 -32.22 28.89 -6.46
N PRO A 51 -32.23 28.19 -7.61
CA PRO A 51 -33.34 27.32 -7.97
C PRO A 51 -33.45 26.20 -6.93
N ALA A 52 -34.69 25.90 -6.52
CA ALA A 52 -35.01 24.89 -5.52
C ALA A 52 -34.29 23.56 -5.85
N GLU A 53 -33.48 23.09 -4.91
CA GLU A 53 -32.70 21.87 -5.04
C GLU A 53 -33.66 20.70 -5.34
N ALA A 54 -33.55 20.16 -6.55
CA ALA A 54 -34.23 18.92 -6.91
C ALA A 54 -33.64 17.81 -6.02
N THR A 55 -34.43 17.35 -5.06
CA THR A 55 -34.11 16.19 -4.22
C THR A 55 -33.76 15.01 -5.11
N THR A 56 -32.47 14.74 -5.27
CA THR A 56 -32.00 13.56 -5.98
C THR A 56 -32.46 12.33 -5.19
N PRO A 57 -33.06 11.32 -5.85
CA PRO A 57 -33.43 10.10 -5.16
C PRO A 57 -32.16 9.48 -4.59
N VAL A 58 -32.14 9.33 -3.26
CA VAL A 58 -31.09 8.62 -2.54
C VAL A 58 -31.10 7.19 -3.09
N ALA A 59 -30.11 6.88 -3.93
CA ALA A 59 -29.93 5.53 -4.45
C ALA A 59 -29.74 4.60 -3.25
N SER A 60 -30.72 3.73 -3.02
CA SER A 60 -30.67 2.73 -1.96
C SER A 60 -29.35 1.96 -2.05
N GLN A 61 -28.50 2.11 -1.03
CA GLN A 61 -27.26 1.33 -0.93
C GLN A 61 -27.64 -0.15 -1.04
N PRO A 62 -27.02 -0.92 -1.96
CA PRO A 62 -27.28 -2.34 -2.05
C PRO A 62 -26.92 -2.98 -0.71
N ASP A 63 -27.81 -3.83 -0.19
CA ASP A 63 -27.56 -4.68 0.98
C ASP A 63 -26.27 -5.48 0.72
N SER A 64 -25.14 -4.95 1.19
CA SER A 64 -23.86 -5.62 1.07
C SER A 64 -23.85 -6.74 2.11
N THR A 65 -23.93 -7.98 1.64
CA THR A 65 -23.87 -9.19 2.47
C THR A 65 -22.45 -9.50 2.96
N LEU A 66 -21.47 -8.62 2.72
CA LEU A 66 -20.09 -8.81 3.16
C LEU A 66 -20.00 -8.67 4.67
N GLN A 67 -19.68 -9.77 5.35
CA GLN A 67 -19.40 -9.76 6.79
C GLN A 67 -17.88 -9.69 7.00
N VAL A 68 -17.41 -8.59 7.58
CA VAL A 68 -16.01 -8.39 7.97
C VAL A 68 -15.94 -8.25 9.49
N ASP A 69 -15.33 -9.23 10.14
CA ASP A 69 -15.08 -9.20 11.58
C ASP A 69 -13.60 -8.91 11.83
N GLU A 70 -13.31 -7.85 12.57
CA GLU A 70 -11.95 -7.61 13.09
C GLU A 70 -11.74 -8.53 14.30
N LEU A 71 -10.78 -9.45 14.18
CA LEU A 71 -10.44 -10.37 15.25
C LEU A 71 -9.35 -9.76 16.12
N SER A 72 -9.55 -9.73 17.43
CA SER A 72 -8.44 -9.44 18.34
C SER A 72 -7.32 -10.44 18.08
N PRO A 73 -6.07 -9.98 17.90
CA PRO A 73 -4.95 -10.89 17.71
C PRO A 73 -4.79 -11.68 19.00
N LYS A 74 -5.30 -12.91 19.02
CA LYS A 74 -4.77 -13.93 19.91
C LYS A 74 -3.27 -14.06 19.58
N PRO A 75 -2.41 -14.52 20.50
CA PRO A 75 -1.03 -14.83 20.17
C PRO A 75 -1.02 -15.98 19.15
N TYR A 76 -1.23 -15.64 17.89
CA TYR A 76 -0.89 -16.48 16.77
C TYR A 76 0.62 -16.48 16.81
N THR A 77 1.19 -17.60 17.25
CA THR A 77 2.60 -17.88 17.01
C THR A 77 2.79 -17.81 15.50
N THR A 78 3.16 -16.63 15.01
CA THR A 78 3.72 -16.46 13.67
C THR A 78 4.87 -17.45 13.63
N ARG A 79 4.74 -18.45 12.76
CA ARG A 79 5.82 -19.40 12.49
C ARG A 79 7.05 -18.54 12.22
N ASP A 80 8.11 -18.79 12.98
CA ASP A 80 9.35 -18.02 13.01
C ASP A 80 9.67 -17.31 11.67
N PRO A 81 9.79 -15.96 11.65
CA PRO A 81 10.05 -15.18 10.44
C PRO A 81 11.40 -15.48 9.77
N TYR A 82 12.29 -16.26 10.40
CA TYR A 82 13.57 -16.67 9.81
C TYR A 82 13.48 -17.92 8.91
N GLY A 83 12.27 -18.33 8.52
CA GLY A 83 12.08 -19.33 7.47
C GLY A 83 12.47 -18.79 6.10
N LEU A 84 13.76 -18.90 5.76
CA LEU A 84 14.43 -19.05 4.45
C LEU A 84 13.79 -18.41 3.19
N PRO A 85 14.62 -17.89 2.25
CA PRO A 85 14.18 -17.02 1.17
C PRO A 85 13.07 -17.64 0.32
N TYR A 86 11.97 -16.89 0.19
CA TYR A 86 11.13 -16.78 -1.00
C TYR A 86 11.17 -18.02 -1.91
N ARG A 87 10.43 -19.07 -1.54
CA ARG A 87 9.91 -19.96 -2.58
C ARG A 87 8.83 -19.16 -3.29
N GLU A 88 9.09 -18.85 -4.55
CA GLU A 88 8.15 -18.34 -5.54
C GLU A 88 6.91 -19.26 -5.61
N HIS A 89 5.98 -19.12 -4.66
CA HIS A 89 4.59 -19.48 -4.93
C HIS A 89 4.14 -18.41 -5.92
N GLY A 90 4.05 -18.78 -7.19
CA GLY A 90 3.77 -17.86 -8.29
C GLY A 90 2.67 -16.89 -7.90
N ASN A 91 3.04 -15.61 -7.80
CA ASN A 91 2.10 -14.52 -7.58
C ASN A 91 1.18 -14.46 -8.80
N TRP A 92 0.06 -15.18 -8.76
CA TRP A 92 -1.02 -14.99 -9.72
C TRP A 92 -1.82 -13.75 -9.33
N SER A 93 -1.18 -12.59 -9.33
CA SER A 93 -1.90 -11.32 -9.33
C SER A 93 -2.47 -11.13 -10.73
N THR A 94 -3.67 -11.66 -10.98
CA THR A 94 -4.38 -11.38 -12.22
C THR A 94 -4.81 -9.92 -12.17
N ARG A 95 -4.06 -9.02 -12.82
CA ARG A 95 -4.48 -7.63 -12.98
C ARG A 95 -5.74 -7.61 -13.85
N GLU A 96 -6.88 -7.31 -13.24
CA GLU A 96 -8.11 -7.06 -14.00
C GLU A 96 -7.94 -5.81 -14.88
N PRO A 97 -8.56 -5.78 -16.08
CA PRO A 97 -8.52 -4.60 -16.93
C PRO A 97 -9.18 -3.40 -16.22
N ALA A 98 -8.54 -2.23 -16.32
CA ALA A 98 -8.84 -0.99 -15.58
C ALA A 98 -10.25 -0.38 -15.78
N ARG A 99 -11.18 -1.05 -16.47
CA ARG A 99 -12.52 -0.53 -16.82
C ARG A 99 -13.65 -1.07 -15.95
N VAL A 100 -13.35 -1.95 -15.00
CA VAL A 100 -14.36 -2.42 -14.04
C VAL A 100 -14.29 -1.56 -12.79
N ALA A 101 -15.30 -0.70 -12.60
CA ALA A 101 -15.50 -0.05 -11.32
C ALA A 101 -16.31 -0.98 -10.42
N ARG A 102 -15.70 -1.42 -9.31
CA ARG A 102 -16.39 -2.15 -8.26
C ARG A 102 -16.67 -1.18 -7.11
N ILE A 103 -17.85 -1.29 -6.48
CA ILE A 103 -18.19 -0.43 -5.34
C ILE A 103 -17.55 -1.04 -4.09
N PRO A 104 -16.67 -0.31 -3.39
CA PRO A 104 -16.04 -0.83 -2.19
C PRO A 104 -17.10 -1.10 -1.12
N GLN A 105 -17.06 -2.29 -0.54
CA GLN A 105 -18.01 -2.70 0.50
C GLN A 105 -17.44 -2.51 1.90
N PHE A 106 -16.11 -2.53 2.02
CA PHE A 106 -15.42 -2.28 3.27
C PHE A 106 -14.11 -1.53 2.99
N THR A 107 -13.86 -0.47 3.76
CA THR A 107 -12.58 0.25 3.73
C THR A 107 -12.12 0.49 5.15
N LYS A 108 -10.87 0.12 5.45
CA LYS A 108 -10.28 0.31 6.77
C LYS A 108 -8.81 0.67 6.62
N THR A 109 -8.42 1.70 7.35
CA THR A 109 -7.01 2.07 7.52
C THR A 109 -6.50 1.49 8.84
N VAL A 110 -5.37 0.78 8.78
CA VAL A 110 -4.74 0.11 9.90
C VAL A 110 -3.30 0.61 10.02
N THR A 111 -2.95 1.15 11.18
CA THR A 111 -1.58 1.56 11.49
C THR A 111 -0.82 0.39 12.11
N LEU A 112 0.28 -0.01 11.48
CA LEU A 112 1.13 -1.11 11.93
C LEU A 112 2.45 -0.57 12.50
N ASP A 113 2.67 -0.79 13.79
CA ASP A 113 3.85 -0.37 14.55
C ASP A 113 4.47 -1.57 15.27
N GLY A 114 4.81 -2.62 14.50
CA GLY A 114 5.34 -3.88 15.03
C GLY A 114 4.25 -4.83 15.53
N ASN A 115 3.00 -4.59 15.16
CA ASN A 115 1.84 -5.38 15.54
C ASN A 115 1.25 -6.16 14.35
N THR A 116 0.24 -6.97 14.63
CA THR A 116 -0.50 -7.75 13.63
C THR A 116 -1.99 -7.56 13.86
N THR A 117 -2.72 -7.30 12.77
CA THR A 117 -4.18 -7.17 12.76
C THR A 117 -4.77 -8.25 11.87
N VAL A 118 -5.88 -8.85 12.30
CA VAL A 118 -6.50 -10.00 11.61
C VAL A 118 -7.96 -9.69 11.33
N PHE A 119 -8.39 -9.92 10.09
CA PHE A 119 -9.77 -9.80 9.65
C PHE A 119 -10.28 -11.15 9.21
N ARG A 120 -11.50 -11.49 9.63
CA ARG A 120 -12.26 -12.60 9.05
C ARG A 120 -13.27 -12.02 8.08
N VAL A 121 -13.25 -12.51 6.85
CA VAL A 121 -14.12 -12.06 5.78
C VAL A 121 -14.92 -13.25 5.28
N ASN A 122 -16.25 -13.16 5.25
CA ASN A 122 -17.08 -14.19 4.66
C ASN A 122 -17.61 -13.72 3.30
N VAL A 123 -17.11 -14.34 2.22
CA VAL A 123 -17.43 -13.96 0.86
C VAL A 123 -18.54 -14.86 0.34
N THR A 124 -19.72 -14.28 0.15
CA THR A 124 -20.91 -15.00 -0.37
C THR A 124 -21.09 -14.85 -1.88
N ASP A 125 -20.45 -13.86 -2.48
CA ASP A 125 -20.52 -13.56 -3.92
C ASP A 125 -19.12 -13.15 -4.40
N GLY A 126 -18.46 -13.98 -5.20
CA GLY A 126 -17.08 -13.79 -5.65
C GLY A 126 -16.94 -12.94 -6.92
N PRO A 127 -15.71 -12.54 -7.31
CA PRO A 127 -14.44 -12.73 -6.60
C PRO A 127 -14.25 -11.76 -5.43
N LEU A 128 -13.42 -12.15 -4.46
CA LEU A 128 -12.88 -11.26 -3.42
C LEU A 128 -11.71 -10.46 -3.99
N VAL A 129 -11.85 -9.14 -4.01
CA VAL A 129 -10.79 -8.20 -4.37
C VAL A 129 -10.38 -7.41 -3.14
N VAL A 130 -9.09 -7.43 -2.83
CA VAL A 130 -8.48 -6.69 -1.72
C VAL A 130 -7.47 -5.71 -2.31
N ASP A 131 -7.85 -4.44 -2.36
CA ASP A 131 -6.97 -3.34 -2.72
C ASP A 131 -6.21 -2.86 -1.49
N LEU A 132 -4.90 -2.72 -1.65
CA LEU A 132 -3.97 -2.36 -0.58
C LEU A 132 -3.24 -1.08 -0.99
N ALA A 133 -3.34 -0.04 -0.19
CA ALA A 133 -2.54 1.16 -0.30
C ALA A 133 -1.63 1.29 0.93
N PHE A 134 -0.32 1.19 0.72
CA PHE A 134 0.71 1.31 1.74
C PHE A 134 1.14 2.78 1.88
N ASN A 135 1.15 3.26 3.11
CA ASN A 135 1.62 4.58 3.50
C ASN A 135 2.75 4.41 4.55
N PRO A 136 4.00 4.21 4.11
CA PRO A 136 5.13 4.02 5.02
C PRO A 136 5.38 5.31 5.81
N LYS A 137 5.59 5.20 7.13
CA LYS A 137 5.89 6.37 7.98
C LYS A 137 7.25 6.96 7.65
N PHE A 138 8.20 6.12 7.26
CA PHE A 138 9.50 6.53 6.73
C PHE A 138 9.53 6.37 5.22
N LYS A 139 9.61 7.50 4.50
CA LYS A 139 9.75 7.51 3.03
C LYS A 139 11.20 7.38 2.57
N ASN A 140 12.15 7.91 3.34
CA ASN A 140 13.58 7.79 3.07
C ASN A 140 14.27 7.04 4.21
N PRO A 141 14.96 5.91 3.93
CA PRO A 141 15.77 5.21 4.92
C PRO A 141 16.98 6.03 5.38
N ASP A 142 17.48 6.89 4.50
CA ASP A 142 18.68 7.70 4.73
C ASP A 142 18.37 8.97 5.54
N ASN A 143 17.08 9.36 5.60
CA ASN A 143 16.63 10.41 6.48
C ASN A 143 16.30 9.78 7.82
N THR A 144 17.34 9.47 8.58
CA THR A 144 17.21 9.58 10.02
C THR A 144 16.77 11.00 10.31
N ASP A 145 15.45 11.23 10.41
CA ASP A 145 14.86 12.34 11.18
C ASP A 145 15.20 12.17 12.68
N ALA A 146 16.35 11.58 13.01
CA ALA A 146 17.10 11.93 14.20
C ALA A 146 17.50 13.38 13.96
N GLY A 147 16.59 14.28 14.32
CA GLY A 147 16.76 15.70 14.15
C GLY A 147 18.17 16.09 14.55
N ASN A 148 18.76 17.01 13.78
CA ASN A 148 19.78 17.87 14.33
C ASN A 148 19.15 18.51 15.57
N VAL A 149 19.38 17.92 16.75
CA VAL A 149 19.03 18.51 18.03
C VAL A 149 20.02 19.65 18.21
N CYS A 150 19.72 20.78 17.58
CA CYS A 150 20.37 22.03 17.95
C CYS A 150 19.77 22.40 19.31
N ASN A 151 20.61 22.47 20.34
CA ASN A 151 20.16 23.00 21.62
C ASN A 151 19.87 24.49 21.39
N ASP A 152 18.61 24.88 21.51
CA ASP A 152 18.10 26.22 21.19
C ASP A 152 18.67 27.35 22.07
N GLU A 153 19.48 27.03 23.09
CA GLU A 153 19.94 28.02 24.08
C GLU A 153 21.16 28.82 23.60
N ASP A 154 22.00 28.28 22.72
CA ASP A 154 23.23 28.96 22.28
C ASP A 154 23.27 29.29 20.77
N GLY A 155 22.31 28.79 19.97
CA GLY A 155 22.29 29.00 18.52
C GLY A 155 23.49 28.42 17.77
N VAL A 156 24.36 27.69 18.47
CA VAL A 156 25.50 26.97 17.91
C VAL A 156 25.03 25.53 17.67
N CYS A 157 24.61 25.22 16.45
CA CYS A 157 24.65 23.84 16.00
C CYS A 157 26.14 23.51 15.88
N GLU A 158 26.73 22.97 16.95
CA GLU A 158 28.12 22.53 16.87
C GLU A 158 28.18 21.49 15.75
N ASP A 159 29.04 21.73 14.76
CA ASP A 159 29.49 20.75 13.79
C ASP A 159 30.29 19.67 14.53
N GLU A 160 29.64 18.92 15.44
CA GLU A 160 30.23 17.78 16.13
C GLU A 160 30.31 16.61 15.16
N GLU A 161 31.24 16.71 14.21
CA GLU A 161 31.64 15.66 13.27
C GLU A 161 32.06 14.34 13.96
N LYS A 162 32.12 14.28 15.31
CA LYS A 162 32.74 13.17 16.05
C LYS A 162 32.16 12.83 17.44
N ARG A 163 30.85 12.96 17.69
CA ARG A 163 30.27 12.34 18.90
C ARG A 163 29.46 11.08 18.60
N TYR A 164 30.11 9.96 18.93
CA TYR A 164 29.54 8.65 19.22
C TYR A 164 28.67 8.06 18.10
N GLY A 165 29.28 7.18 17.29
CA GLY A 165 29.21 5.72 17.47
C GLY A 165 27.97 5.11 18.15
N VAL A 166 26.81 5.74 18.11
CA VAL A 166 25.54 5.08 18.29
C VAL A 166 25.39 4.25 17.03
N PHE A 167 25.84 3.00 17.12
CA PHE A 167 25.35 1.97 16.23
C PHE A 167 23.83 2.00 16.36
N VAL A 168 23.17 2.76 15.49
CA VAL A 168 21.78 2.56 15.13
C VAL A 168 21.73 1.21 14.40
N ASN A 169 21.94 0.14 15.16
CA ASN A 169 21.93 -1.27 14.72
C ASN A 169 20.51 -1.73 14.33
N SER A 170 19.61 -0.80 14.08
CA SER A 170 18.26 -1.04 13.61
C SER A 170 17.94 0.05 12.61
N PHE A 171 18.42 -0.11 11.37
CA PHE A 171 17.75 0.54 10.25
C PHE A 171 16.31 0.04 10.26
N THR A 172 15.42 0.84 10.85
CA THR A 172 14.04 0.46 11.06
C THR A 172 13.29 0.84 9.80
N TYR A 173 13.26 -0.08 8.84
CA TYR A 173 12.56 0.14 7.58
C TYR A 173 11.07 -0.14 7.75
N SER A 174 10.25 0.76 7.20
CA SER A 174 8.81 0.51 7.04
C SER A 174 8.61 -0.77 6.23
N LYS A 175 8.00 -1.80 6.82
CA LYS A 175 7.73 -3.07 6.13
C LYS A 175 6.34 -3.58 6.47
N ALA A 176 5.66 -4.15 5.49
CA ALA A 176 4.37 -4.79 5.68
C ALA A 176 4.26 -6.09 4.90
N GLU A 177 3.54 -7.04 5.47
CA GLU A 177 3.11 -8.27 4.84
C GLU A 177 1.59 -8.40 5.01
N VAL A 178 0.92 -8.69 3.91
CA VAL A 178 -0.50 -9.02 3.85
C VAL A 178 -0.62 -10.46 3.37
N ALA A 179 -1.15 -11.34 4.20
CA ALA A 179 -1.40 -12.73 3.86
C ALA A 179 -2.91 -13.01 3.89
N VAL A 180 -3.43 -13.65 2.86
CA VAL A 180 -4.81 -14.14 2.83
C VAL A 180 -4.78 -15.66 2.95
N ARG A 181 -5.53 -16.19 3.91
CA ARG A 181 -5.70 -17.63 4.13
C ARG A 181 -7.14 -18.05 3.87
N ASP A 182 -7.31 -19.24 3.33
CA ASP A 182 -8.61 -19.91 3.31
C ASP A 182 -9.01 -20.27 4.75
N GLY A 183 -10.17 -19.81 5.19
CA GLY A 183 -10.69 -20.05 6.53
C GLY A 183 -11.10 -21.50 6.79
N ARG A 184 -11.23 -22.33 5.76
CA ARG A 184 -11.53 -23.78 5.89
C ARG A 184 -10.26 -24.61 6.04
N SER A 185 -9.30 -24.44 5.12
CA SER A 185 -8.04 -25.22 5.13
C SER A 185 -6.93 -24.60 5.96
N ASN A 186 -7.05 -23.31 6.33
CA ASN A 186 -5.99 -22.48 6.90
C ASN A 186 -4.74 -22.35 6.01
N GLY A 187 -4.84 -22.75 4.73
CA GLY A 187 -3.77 -22.58 3.75
C GLY A 187 -3.68 -21.15 3.25
N THR A 188 -2.46 -20.64 3.06
CA THR A 188 -2.24 -19.33 2.43
C THR A 188 -2.61 -19.41 0.95
N VAL A 189 -3.59 -18.60 0.54
CA VAL A 189 -4.07 -18.53 -0.85
C VAL A 189 -3.43 -17.39 -1.63
N ALA A 190 -3.04 -16.31 -0.94
CA ALA A 190 -2.35 -15.18 -1.53
C ALA A 190 -1.47 -14.49 -0.49
N LYS A 191 -0.40 -13.84 -0.96
CA LYS A 191 0.51 -13.05 -0.13
C LYS A 191 1.01 -11.85 -0.94
N GLU A 192 0.94 -10.68 -0.34
CA GLU A 192 1.53 -9.45 -0.85
C GLU A 192 2.27 -8.72 0.26
N GLY A 193 3.03 -7.70 -0.10
CA GLY A 193 3.73 -6.90 0.91
C GLY A 193 4.43 -5.67 0.36
N TYR A 194 4.95 -4.91 1.30
CA TYR A 194 5.77 -3.74 1.08
C TYR A 194 7.11 -3.95 1.79
N GLY A 195 8.19 -4.01 1.01
CA GLY A 195 9.55 -4.32 1.46
C GLY A 195 10.40 -3.11 1.85
N GLY A 196 9.79 -1.95 2.14
CA GLY A 196 10.53 -0.73 2.44
C GLY A 196 11.32 -0.23 1.23
N ILE A 197 12.63 -0.09 1.40
CA ILE A 197 13.56 0.41 0.38
C ILE A 197 13.61 -0.46 -0.89
N TYR A 198 13.16 -1.71 -0.78
CA TYR A 198 13.11 -2.66 -1.89
C TYR A 198 11.77 -2.66 -2.63
N SER A 199 10.84 -1.75 -2.27
CA SER A 199 9.50 -1.69 -2.86
C SER A 199 9.12 -0.26 -3.20
N THR A 200 8.91 0.01 -4.49
CA THR A 200 8.41 1.30 -4.99
C THR A 200 6.90 1.32 -5.12
N ASP A 201 6.28 0.15 -5.22
CA ASP A 201 4.84 -0.01 -5.42
C ASP A 201 4.08 0.15 -4.10
N LEU A 202 3.49 1.32 -3.92
CA LEU A 202 2.62 1.62 -2.76
C LEU A 202 1.19 1.11 -2.92
N LYS A 203 0.81 0.59 -4.09
CA LYS A 203 -0.52 0.06 -4.36
C LYS A 203 -0.40 -1.37 -4.87
N LYS A 204 -1.08 -2.29 -4.19
CA LYS A 204 -1.16 -3.71 -4.56
C LYS A 204 -2.62 -4.15 -4.56
N GLN A 205 -2.91 -5.22 -5.28
CA GLN A 205 -4.25 -5.79 -5.36
C GLN A 205 -4.13 -7.31 -5.27
N ILE A 206 -4.96 -7.91 -4.43
CA ILE A 206 -5.12 -9.36 -4.32
C ILE A 206 -6.51 -9.72 -4.83
N THR A 207 -6.60 -10.65 -5.77
CA THR A 207 -7.87 -11.14 -6.30
C THR A 207 -7.98 -12.64 -6.05
N ILE A 208 -9.07 -13.06 -5.40
CA ILE A 208 -9.37 -14.46 -5.09
C ILE A 208 -10.74 -14.79 -5.68
N TYR A 209 -10.78 -15.71 -6.64
CA TYR A 209 -12.01 -16.06 -7.35
C TYR A 209 -12.94 -17.00 -6.60
N ASN A 210 -12.47 -17.62 -5.51
CA ASN A 210 -13.26 -18.54 -4.72
C ASN A 210 -14.14 -17.82 -3.70
N GLU A 211 -15.32 -18.36 -3.47
CA GLU A 211 -16.22 -17.97 -2.38
C GLU A 211 -15.88 -18.72 -1.08
N GLY A 212 -16.27 -18.14 0.05
CA GLY A 212 -16.14 -18.77 1.36
C GLY A 212 -15.48 -17.87 2.41
N PRO A 213 -15.14 -18.44 3.57
CA PRO A 213 -14.49 -17.71 4.64
C PRO A 213 -13.00 -17.54 4.32
N PHE A 214 -12.51 -16.32 4.46
CA PHE A 214 -11.09 -15.97 4.36
C PHE A 214 -10.61 -15.29 5.64
N ILE A 215 -9.32 -15.42 5.92
CA ILE A 215 -8.63 -14.73 7.00
C ILE A 215 -7.55 -13.86 6.37
N ILE A 216 -7.68 -12.54 6.51
CA ILE A 216 -6.70 -11.56 6.06
C ILE A 216 -5.84 -11.17 7.26
N ILE A 217 -4.53 -11.33 7.14
CA ILE A 217 -3.56 -11.05 8.18
C ILE A 217 -2.70 -9.90 7.69
N LEU A 218 -2.77 -8.76 8.38
CA LEU A 218 -1.91 -7.60 8.15
C LEU A 218 -0.85 -7.58 9.25
N SER A 219 0.42 -7.62 8.88
CA SER A 219 1.54 -7.53 9.82
C SER A 219 2.59 -6.57 9.29
N GLY A 220 3.23 -5.79 10.16
CA GLY A 220 4.18 -4.80 9.70
C GLY A 220 4.74 -3.95 10.81
N ASP A 221 5.66 -3.09 10.42
CA ASP A 221 6.31 -2.12 11.28
C ASP A 221 6.44 -0.78 10.56
N LYS A 222 6.08 0.29 11.28
CA LYS A 222 6.15 1.69 10.82
C LYS A 222 5.44 1.97 9.50
N VAL A 223 4.27 1.37 9.28
CA VAL A 223 3.51 1.50 8.03
C VAL A 223 2.01 1.56 8.31
N GLU A 224 1.32 2.43 7.60
CA GLU A 224 -0.14 2.45 7.57
C GLU A 224 -0.62 1.76 6.30
N ILE A 225 -1.63 0.90 6.42
CA ILE A 225 -2.24 0.20 5.29
C ILE A 225 -3.70 0.62 5.20
N THR A 226 -4.10 1.19 4.07
CA THR A 226 -5.51 1.33 3.72
C THR A 226 -5.92 0.12 2.90
N MET A 227 -6.77 -0.72 3.49
CA MET A 227 -7.33 -1.91 2.88
C MET A 227 -8.76 -1.62 2.43
N THR A 228 -9.04 -1.89 1.17
CA THR A 228 -10.38 -1.81 0.59
C THR A 228 -10.77 -3.18 0.07
N ILE A 229 -11.91 -3.68 0.51
CA ILE A 229 -12.46 -4.98 0.11
C ILE A 229 -13.68 -4.74 -0.77
N THR A 230 -13.68 -5.45 -1.89
CA THR A 230 -14.83 -5.51 -2.79
C THR A 230 -15.12 -6.95 -3.16
N THR A 231 -16.40 -7.32 -3.22
CA THR A 231 -16.82 -8.65 -3.70
C THR A 231 -17.81 -8.56 -4.85
N GLY A 232 -18.19 -9.72 -5.39
CA GLY A 232 -19.14 -9.86 -6.47
C GLY A 232 -18.55 -9.58 -7.85
N THR A 233 -19.36 -9.81 -8.88
CA THR A 233 -18.97 -9.51 -10.25
C THR A 233 -18.92 -8.01 -10.51
N ALA A 234 -17.94 -7.62 -11.33
CA ALA A 234 -17.92 -6.35 -12.04
C ALA A 234 -19.33 -5.96 -12.50
N ARG A 235 -19.95 -4.92 -11.94
CA ARG A 235 -21.13 -4.36 -12.59
C ARG A 235 -20.65 -3.70 -13.86
N GLU A 236 -21.18 -4.13 -15.00
CA GLU A 236 -20.98 -3.41 -16.25
C GLU A 236 -21.45 -1.98 -16.01
N GLN A 237 -20.54 -1.01 -16.12
CA GLN A 237 -20.93 0.38 -16.04
C GLN A 237 -21.92 0.61 -17.17
N VAL A 238 -23.18 0.84 -16.81
CA VAL A 238 -24.16 1.33 -17.76
C VAL A 238 -23.69 2.72 -18.14
N ILE A 239 -22.93 2.80 -19.23
CA ILE A 239 -22.58 4.09 -19.85
C ILE A 239 -23.94 4.71 -20.16
N PRO A 240 -24.31 5.85 -19.55
CA PRO A 240 -25.58 6.49 -19.85
C PRO A 240 -25.61 6.70 -21.36
N THR A 241 -26.56 6.04 -22.03
CA THR A 241 -26.77 6.25 -23.45
C THR A 241 -27.17 7.72 -23.56
N ALA A 242 -26.34 8.51 -24.24
CA ALA A 242 -26.59 9.94 -24.42
C ALA A 242 -28.02 10.11 -24.92
N THR A 243 -28.82 10.88 -24.19
CA THR A 243 -30.18 11.19 -24.61
C THR A 243 -30.06 11.96 -25.94
N PRO A 244 -30.71 11.52 -27.02
CA PRO A 244 -30.60 12.24 -28.28
C PRO A 244 -31.19 13.64 -28.09
N ASP A 245 -30.38 14.67 -28.32
CA ASP A 245 -30.84 16.05 -28.39
C ASP A 245 -31.82 16.16 -29.56
N TYR A 246 -33.11 16.27 -29.25
CA TYR A 246 -34.13 16.66 -30.21
C TYR A 246 -34.12 18.18 -30.28
N TYR A 247 -33.69 18.71 -31.43
CA TYR A 247 -33.88 20.11 -31.78
C TYR A 247 -35.31 20.28 -32.33
N GLU A 248 -36.12 21.12 -31.69
CA GLU A 248 -37.42 21.61 -32.21
C GLU A 248 -37.23 22.80 -33.16
#